data_AF-A0A374W670-F1
#
_entry.id   AF-A0A374W670-F1
#
_cell.length_a   1.000
_cell.length_b   1.000
_cell.length_c   1.000
_cell.angle_alpha   90.00
_cell.angle_beta   90.00
_cell.angle_gamma   90.00
#
_symmetry.space_group_name_H-M   'P 1'
#
loop_
_entity.id
_entity.type
_entity.pdbx_description
1 polymer ?
#
loop_
_entity_poly.entity_id
_entity_poly.type
_entity_poly.pdbx_seq_one_letter_code
_entity_poly.pdbx_strand_id
1 'polypeptide(L)' 'MSDSDKAINVPLWELREIADTLRMVANALESPKRESCLDRNVMRSWNHAVDLINGHSTSINESISYYSEVGQMPSINV' A
#
# COMPACT_ATOMS: atom_id res chain seq x y z
N MET A 1 -18.99 18.58 7.68
CA MET A 1 -17.87 17.70 8.06
C MET A 1 -17.51 16.91 6.83
N SER A 2 -16.38 17.23 6.18
CA SER A 2 -15.82 16.36 5.15
C SER A 2 -15.46 15.03 5.79
N ASP A 3 -15.63 13.92 5.08
CA ASP A 3 -15.25 12.59 5.59
C ASP A 3 -13.73 12.46 5.84
N SER A 4 -12.93 13.49 5.54
CA SER A 4 -11.49 13.57 5.81
C SER A 4 -11.10 13.37 7.28
N ASP A 5 -12.01 13.68 8.21
CA ASP A 5 -11.69 13.72 9.65
C ASP A 5 -12.24 12.50 10.42
N LYS A 6 -12.92 11.58 9.72
CA LYS A 6 -13.42 10.34 10.33
C LYS A 6 -12.33 9.27 10.29
N ALA A 7 -11.75 8.97 11.44
CA ALA A 7 -10.91 7.79 11.62
C ALA A 7 -11.79 6.56 11.93
N ILE A 8 -11.54 5.46 11.22
CA ILE A 8 -12.12 4.14 11.50
C ILE A 8 -11.00 3.27 12.05
N ASN A 9 -11.24 2.62 13.20
CA ASN A 9 -10.29 1.68 13.76
C ASN A 9 -10.38 0.35 13.01
N VAL A 10 -9.30 -0.02 12.33
CA VAL A 10 -9.15 -1.32 11.66
C VAL A 10 -8.24 -2.21 12.51
N PRO A 11 -8.65 -3.42 12.89
CA PRO A 11 -7.78 -4.38 13.58
C PRO A 11 -6.52 -4.70 12.78
N LEU A 12 -5.40 -4.92 13.48
CA LEU A 12 -4.12 -5.23 12.83
C LEU A 12 -4.15 -6.50 11.97
N TRP A 13 -4.91 -7.52 12.37
CA TRP A 13 -5.03 -8.76 11.59
C TRP A 13 -5.74 -8.50 10.25
N GLU A 14 -6.73 -7.61 10.23
CA GLU A 14 -7.48 -7.27 9.01
C GLU A 14 -6.60 -6.45 8.06
N LEU A 15 -5.79 -5.53 8.58
CA LEU A 15 -4.75 -4.84 7.79
C LEU A 15 -3.75 -5.83 7.18
N ARG A 16 -3.34 -6.87 7.91
CA ARG A 16 -2.45 -7.92 7.40
C ARG A 16 -3.10 -8.72 6.28
N GLU A 17 -4.37 -9.10 6.40
CA GLU A 17 -5.11 -9.78 5.33
C GLU A 17 -5.23 -8.92 4.07
N ILE A 18 -5.47 -7.62 4.21
CA ILE A 18 -5.48 -6.66 3.10
C ILE A 18 -4.10 -6.61 2.43
N ALA A 19 -3.02 -6.48 3.20
CA ALA A 19 -1.67 -6.44 2.67
C ALA A 19 -1.29 -7.74 1.94
N ASP A 20 -1.67 -8.90 2.47
CA ASP A 20 -1.43 -10.19 1.84
C ASP A 20 -2.21 -10.36 0.53
N THR A 21 -3.46 -9.89 0.50
CA THR A 21 -4.28 -9.88 -0.72
C THR A 21 -3.64 -9.01 -1.80
N LEU A 22 -3.20 -7.80 -1.43
CA LEU A 22 -2.53 -6.88 -2.35
C LEU A 22 -1.19 -7.44 -2.87
N ARG A 23 -0.42 -8.11 -2.01
CA ARG A 23 0.78 -8.87 -2.41
C ARG A 23 0.46 -9.94 -3.45
N MET A 24 -0.59 -10.72 -3.23
CA MET A 24 -1.01 -11.76 -4.19
C MET A 24 -1.42 -11.17 -5.54
N VAL A 25 -2.20 -10.08 -5.54
CA VAL A 25 -2.61 -9.37 -6.77
C VAL A 25 -1.39 -8.78 -7.48
N ALA A 26 -0.48 -8.12 -6.75
CA ALA A 26 0.75 -7.56 -7.32
C ALA A 26 1.61 -8.63 -8.01
N ASN A 27 1.72 -9.81 -7.41
CA ASN A 27 2.44 -10.93 -7.99
C ASN A 27 1.74 -11.49 -9.23
N ALA A 28 0.41 -11.65 -9.19
CA ALA A 28 -0.37 -12.19 -10.31
C ALA A 28 -0.34 -11.28 -11.55
N LEU A 29 -0.23 -9.97 -11.35
CA LEU A 29 -0.19 -8.97 -12.41
C LEU A 29 1.22 -8.53 -12.80
N GLU A 30 2.25 -9.03 -12.11
CA GLU A 30 3.63 -8.50 -12.24
C GLU A 30 3.71 -6.97 -12.02
N SER A 31 2.83 -6.45 -11.15
CA SER A 31 2.70 -5.03 -10.86
C SER A 31 3.96 -4.30 -10.34
N PRO A 32 4.98 -4.96 -9.77
CA PRO A 32 6.28 -4.32 -9.51
C PRO A 32 6.89 -3.56 -10.69
N LYS A 33 6.59 -3.97 -11.93
CA LYS A 33 7.05 -3.31 -13.16
C LYS A 33 6.38 -1.96 -13.42
N ARG A 34 5.20 -1.71 -12.83
CA ARG A 34 4.44 -0.45 -12.91
C ARG A 34 4.12 -0.02 -14.35
N GLU A 35 3.78 -0.97 -15.21
CA GLU A 35 3.51 -0.74 -16.63
C GLU A 35 2.17 0.01 -16.82
N SER A 36 1.14 -0.40 -16.08
CA SER A 36 -0.20 0.17 -16.16
C SER A 36 -0.57 1.05 -14.96
N CYS A 37 -1.65 1.82 -15.11
CA CYS A 37 -2.23 2.56 -13.98
C CYS A 37 -2.73 1.60 -12.88
N LEU A 38 -3.20 0.40 -13.25
CA LEU A 38 -3.62 -0.62 -12.30
C LEU A 38 -2.43 -1.08 -11.44
N ASP A 39 -1.29 -1.35 -12.06
CA ASP A 39 -0.08 -1.79 -11.35
C ASP A 39 0.38 -0.76 -10.33
N ARG A 40 0.39 0.52 -10.73
CA ARG A 40 0.76 1.63 -9.83
C ARG A 40 -0.20 1.73 -8.65
N ASN A 41 -1.50 1.54 -8.88
CA ASN A 41 -2.50 1.57 -7.80
C ASN A 41 -2.34 0.37 -6.85
N VAL A 42 -2.17 -0.83 -7.38
CA VAL A 42 -1.94 -2.04 -6.57
C VAL A 42 -0.70 -1.87 -5.69
N MET A 43 0.43 -1.47 -6.28
CA MET A 43 1.68 -1.27 -5.54
C MET A 43 1.56 -0.14 -4.51
N ARG A 44 0.88 0.96 -4.82
CA ARG A 44 0.67 2.06 -3.87
C ARG A 44 -0.20 1.63 -2.69
N SER A 45 -1.33 0.98 -2.95
CA SER A 45 -2.22 0.49 -1.91
C SER A 45 -1.52 -0.54 -1.01
N TRP A 46 -0.72 -1.42 -1.61
CA TRP A 46 0.03 -2.42 -0.86
C TRP A 46 1.05 -1.76 0.09
N ASN A 47 1.85 -0.82 -0.43
CA ASN A 47 2.77 -0.05 0.40
C ASN A 47 2.06 0.67 1.53
N HIS A 48 0.94 1.34 1.25
CA HIS A 48 0.19 2.05 2.29
C HIS A 48 -0.30 1.11 3.39
N ALA A 49 -0.83 -0.06 3.05
CA ALA A 49 -1.24 -1.06 4.03
C ALA A 49 -0.05 -1.52 4.89
N VAL A 50 1.12 -1.74 4.29
CA VAL A 50 2.35 -2.15 4.99
C VAL A 50 2.90 -1.03 5.88
N ASP A 51 2.86 0.23 5.43
CA ASP A 51 3.24 1.39 6.24
C ASP A 51 2.37 1.45 7.51
N LEU A 52 1.05 1.33 7.36
CA LEU A 52 0.11 1.30 8.50
C LEU A 52 0.39 0.14 9.46
N ILE A 53 0.69 -1.07 8.94
CA ILE A 53 1.07 -2.22 9.76
C ILE A 53 2.36 -1.94 10.55
N ASN A 54 3.30 -1.23 9.94
CA ASN A 54 4.56 -0.83 10.57
C ASN A 54 4.42 0.38 11.51
N GLY A 55 3.21 0.93 11.69
CA GLY A 55 2.95 2.12 12.49
C GLY A 55 3.45 3.43 11.85
N HIS A 56 3.72 3.40 10.55
CA HIS A 56 4.13 4.56 9.76
C HIS A 56 2.93 5.19 9.06
N SER A 57 2.75 6.50 9.25
CA SER A 57 1.74 7.26 8.51
C SER A 57 2.40 7.85 7.27
N THR A 58 2.14 7.25 6.10
CA THR A 58 2.67 7.71 4.82
C THR A 58 2.32 9.18 4.58
N SER A 59 3.32 10.04 4.40
CA SER A 59 3.13 11.43 4.01
C SER A 59 2.64 11.54 2.56
N ILE A 60 2.10 12.71 2.19
CA ILE A 60 1.68 12.99 0.80
C ILE A 60 2.88 12.84 -0.16
N ASN A 61 4.06 13.29 0.25
CA ASN A 61 5.27 13.23 -0.58
C ASN A 61 5.73 11.78 -0.81
N GLU A 62 5.72 10.95 0.23
CA GLU A 62 6.01 9.51 0.12
C GLU A 62 4.95 8.81 -0.73
N SER A 63 3.67 9.18 -0.57
CA SER A 63 2.59 8.65 -1.40
C SER A 63 2.76 8.99 -2.89
N ILE A 64 3.42 10.10 -3.22
CA ILE A 64 3.67 10.52 -4.60
C ILE A 64 4.95 9.87 -5.14
N SER A 65 6.01 9.74 -4.34
CA SER A 65 7.26 9.08 -4.75
C SER A 65 7.04 7.61 -5.14
N TYR A 66 6.04 6.95 -4.54
CA TYR A 66 5.60 5.61 -4.93
C TYR A 66 5.19 5.46 -6.40
N TYR A 67 4.89 6.53 -7.13
CA TYR A 67 4.63 6.45 -8.57
C TYR A 67 5.90 6.40 -9.42
N SER A 68 7.06 6.74 -8.85
CA SER A 68 8.32 6.97 -9.58
C SER A 68 9.35 5.85 -9.42
N GLU A 69 9.36 5.15 -8.28
CA GLU A 69 10.41 4.16 -7.92
C GLU A 69 10.15 2.69 -8.32
N VAL A 70 10.40 2.30 -9.57
CA VAL A 70 10.12 0.92 -10.07
C VAL A 70 10.89 -0.16 -9.29
N GLY A 71 10.27 -1.33 -9.09
CA GLY A 71 10.93 -2.51 -8.49
C GLY A 71 10.94 -2.56 -6.95
N GLN A 72 10.42 -1.54 -6.27
CA GLN A 72 10.28 -1.54 -4.82
C GLN A 72 9.22 -2.56 -4.35
N MET A 73 9.60 -3.46 -3.43
CA MET A 73 8.67 -4.35 -2.73
C MET A 73 8.38 -3.82 -1.32
N PRO A 74 7.11 -3.66 -0.93
CA PRO A 74 6.75 -3.41 0.46
C PRO A 74 7.19 -4.57 1.36
N SER A 75 7.70 -4.26 2.56
CA SER A 75 8.06 -5.27 3.57
C SER A 75 7.50 -4.93 4.95
N ILE A 76 6.94 -5.93 5.63
CA ILE A 76 6.53 -5.83 7.03
C ILE A 76 7.78 -6.02 7.89
N ASN A 77 8.06 -5.07 8.76
CA ASN A 77 9.16 -5.18 9.72
C ASN A 77 8.66 -6.01 10.91
N VAL A 78 9.12 -7.26 10.99
CA VAL A 78 8.76 -8.21 12.05
C VAL A 78 9.70 -8.07 13.24
#